data_AF-A0AAD1YKJ9-F1
#
_entry.id   AF-A0AAD1YKJ9-F1
#
_cell.length_a   1.000
_cell.length_b   1.000
_cell.length_c   1.000
_cell.angle_alpha   90.00
_cell.angle_beta   90.00
_cell.angle_gamma   90.00
#
_symmetry.space_group_name_H-M   'P 1'
#
loop_
_entity.id
_entity.type
_entity.pdbx_description
1 polymer ?
#
loop_
_entity_poly.entity_id
_entity_poly.type
_entity_poly.pdbx_seq_one_letter_code
_entity_poly.pdbx_strand_id
1 'polypeptide(L)'
;MCTLEKLDGLFIVTITGNDEHRLNPILIDSIRAALHRAKIESESMGPTALITTGHGKFFSNGYDLSWALSDPDPGQAQAQTRPKLMSKKLRCLVSDLTSLPMPTIAAVTGHASAAGFVLALSHDYIVMRKDRGFLYMSELDIRLKISSWFVQIVKSKIASPKVWREVILKASKINAEMAVEWGIVDSAHDSAEETVEAASRLGMELVKRNWDGKVYAENRKTLFVDVMAALSSDETVGDTDCNDSHKAVSKLRGRKLREATRSEGKKKKEQERGEGNLDEKGGIENGASDAEETGTGRKRKGNVKEVQRERNSGKIEESGGREKWERGKSEEKATIAELKENATVICTWKNLKLGFTEEQKVYPPIALALLQAIQHQNMMRDEEDKRKGENSLLMY
;
A
#
# COMPACT_ATOMS: atom_id res chain seq x y z
N MET A 1 -8.73 -17.07 -10.37
CA MET A 1 -8.53 -16.58 -11.76
C MET A 1 -9.43 -15.37 -11.94
N CYS A 2 -9.49 -14.77 -13.13
CA CYS A 2 -10.53 -13.78 -13.45
C CYS A 2 -11.05 -13.97 -14.87
N THR A 3 -12.26 -13.48 -15.13
CA THR A 3 -12.82 -13.35 -16.48
C THR A 3 -12.75 -11.89 -16.92
N LEU A 4 -12.90 -11.67 -18.23
CA LEU A 4 -13.06 -10.34 -18.82
C LEU A 4 -14.24 -10.41 -19.77
N GLU A 5 -15.27 -9.63 -19.49
CA GLU A 5 -16.46 -9.47 -20.31
C GLU A 5 -16.52 -8.06 -20.86
N LYS A 6 -17.15 -7.90 -22.02
CA LYS A 6 -17.30 -6.61 -22.71
C LYS A 6 -18.78 -6.40 -22.99
N LEU A 7 -19.31 -5.25 -22.55
CA LEU A 7 -20.72 -4.92 -22.68
C LEU A 7 -20.88 -3.41 -22.88
N ASP A 8 -21.36 -2.98 -24.05
CA ASP A 8 -21.72 -1.59 -24.34
C ASP A 8 -20.66 -0.51 -24.01
N GLY A 9 -19.39 -0.80 -24.28
CA GLY A 9 -18.28 0.11 -23.96
C GLY A 9 -17.71 -0.05 -22.55
N LEU A 10 -18.26 -0.98 -21.77
CA LEU A 10 -17.72 -1.39 -20.48
C LEU A 10 -16.87 -2.66 -20.63
N PHE A 11 -15.76 -2.69 -19.92
CA PHE A 11 -14.99 -3.89 -19.64
C PHE A 11 -15.22 -4.32 -18.20
N ILE A 12 -15.68 -5.54 -17.98
CA ILE A 12 -15.99 -6.08 -16.66
C ILE A 12 -15.01 -7.20 -16.35
N VAL A 13 -14.14 -6.97 -15.37
CA VAL A 13 -13.22 -7.96 -14.82
C VAL A 13 -13.84 -8.57 -13.57
N THR A 14 -14.22 -9.84 -13.66
CA THR A 14 -14.77 -10.58 -12.52
C THR A 14 -13.71 -11.51 -11.94
N ILE A 15 -13.33 -11.27 -10.69
CA ILE A 15 -12.44 -12.17 -9.95
C ILE A 15 -13.23 -13.42 -9.56
N THR A 16 -12.69 -14.58 -9.95
CA THR A 16 -13.31 -15.91 -9.76
C THR A 16 -12.41 -16.83 -8.94
N GLY A 17 -13.01 -17.80 -8.25
CA GLY A 17 -12.27 -18.84 -7.51
C GLY A 17 -12.95 -19.20 -6.18
N ASN A 18 -12.14 -19.56 -5.18
CA ASN A 18 -12.58 -20.12 -3.90
C ASN A 18 -13.20 -19.08 -2.93
N ASP A 19 -13.99 -18.13 -3.44
CA ASP A 19 -14.70 -17.05 -2.74
C ASP A 19 -13.88 -16.06 -1.89
N GLU A 20 -12.62 -16.36 -1.55
CA GLU A 20 -11.73 -15.46 -0.78
C GLU A 20 -10.88 -14.55 -1.66
N HIS A 21 -10.69 -14.90 -2.93
CA HIS A 21 -9.99 -14.07 -3.92
C HIS A 21 -8.62 -13.54 -3.44
N ARG A 22 -7.83 -14.45 -2.85
CA ARG A 22 -6.48 -14.14 -2.36
C ARG A 22 -5.54 -13.82 -3.52
N LEU A 23 -4.84 -12.71 -3.41
CA LEU A 23 -3.89 -12.18 -4.39
C LEU A 23 -2.57 -12.96 -4.31
N ASN A 24 -2.55 -14.15 -4.93
CA ASN A 24 -1.31 -14.86 -5.27
C ASN A 24 -0.82 -14.44 -6.66
N PRO A 25 0.41 -14.81 -7.08
CA PRO A 25 0.95 -14.42 -8.37
C PRO A 25 0.06 -14.79 -9.57
N ILE A 26 -0.58 -15.96 -9.53
CA ILE A 26 -1.41 -16.45 -10.63
C ILE A 26 -2.62 -15.53 -10.81
N LEU A 27 -3.31 -15.20 -9.71
CA LEU A 27 -4.47 -14.30 -9.78
C LEU A 27 -4.05 -12.88 -10.21
N ILE A 28 -2.95 -12.35 -9.66
CA ILE A 28 -2.46 -11.02 -10.04
C ILE A 28 -2.13 -10.98 -11.53
N ASP A 29 -1.41 -11.99 -12.05
CA ASP A 29 -1.08 -12.06 -13.48
C ASP A 29 -2.32 -12.21 -14.36
N SER A 30 -3.33 -12.97 -13.91
CA SER A 30 -4.62 -13.10 -14.59
C SER A 30 -5.32 -11.75 -14.72
N ILE A 31 -5.39 -10.96 -13.64
CA ILE A 31 -6.00 -9.62 -13.66
C ILE A 31 -5.21 -8.71 -14.59
N ARG A 32 -3.88 -8.68 -14.48
CA ARG A 32 -3.02 -7.86 -15.37
C ARG A 32 -3.21 -8.22 -16.84
N ALA A 33 -3.34 -9.50 -17.18
CA ALA A 33 -3.63 -9.94 -18.54
C ALA A 33 -5.01 -9.47 -19.03
N ALA A 34 -6.01 -9.42 -18.15
CA ALA A 34 -7.32 -8.84 -18.46
C ALA A 34 -7.23 -7.32 -18.70
N LEU A 35 -6.51 -6.59 -17.84
CA LEU A 35 -6.29 -5.14 -18.02
C LEU A 35 -5.56 -4.83 -19.33
N HIS A 36 -4.54 -5.61 -19.67
CA HIS A 36 -3.80 -5.44 -20.91
C HIS A 36 -4.67 -5.66 -22.14
N ARG A 37 -5.54 -6.67 -22.13
CA ARG A 37 -6.52 -6.90 -23.20
C ARG A 37 -7.51 -5.75 -23.31
N ALA A 38 -8.11 -5.32 -22.18
CA ALA A 38 -9.04 -4.19 -22.15
C ALA A 38 -8.39 -2.91 -22.70
N LYS A 39 -7.12 -2.65 -22.34
CA LYS A 39 -6.35 -1.52 -22.87
C LYS A 39 -6.23 -1.58 -24.40
N ILE A 40 -5.77 -2.71 -24.96
CA ILE A 40 -5.61 -2.86 -26.41
C ILE A 40 -6.95 -2.69 -27.13
N GLU A 41 -8.00 -3.36 -26.65
CA GLU A 41 -9.30 -3.31 -27.30
C GLU A 41 -9.90 -1.90 -27.27
N SER A 42 -9.69 -1.15 -26.18
CA SER A 42 -10.19 0.22 -26.03
C SER A 42 -9.69 1.20 -27.10
N GLU A 43 -8.49 0.99 -27.64
CA GLU A 43 -7.89 1.87 -28.65
C GLU A 43 -8.73 1.95 -29.94
N SER A 44 -9.53 0.92 -30.21
CA SER A 44 -10.37 0.79 -31.41
C SER A 44 -11.86 1.08 -31.16
N MET A 45 -12.28 1.22 -29.90
CA MET A 45 -13.69 1.28 -29.51
C MET A 45 -14.20 2.68 -29.19
N GLY A 46 -13.30 3.65 -29.04
CA GLY A 46 -13.64 4.96 -28.50
C GLY A 46 -13.74 4.94 -26.96
N PRO A 47 -14.59 5.78 -26.36
CA PRO A 47 -14.70 5.89 -24.91
C PRO A 47 -15.16 4.58 -24.28
N THR A 48 -14.46 4.15 -23.24
CA THR A 48 -14.75 2.92 -22.52
C THR A 48 -14.55 3.15 -21.02
N ALA A 49 -15.00 2.22 -20.19
CA ALA A 49 -14.73 2.19 -18.75
C ALA A 49 -14.43 0.76 -18.28
N LEU A 50 -13.65 0.61 -17.22
CA LEU A 50 -13.35 -0.68 -16.61
C LEU A 50 -14.07 -0.81 -15.27
N ILE A 51 -14.70 -1.95 -15.04
CA ILE A 51 -15.27 -2.35 -13.76
C ILE A 51 -14.53 -3.60 -13.27
N THR A 52 -14.07 -3.60 -12.04
CA THR A 52 -13.56 -4.81 -11.38
C THR A 52 -14.54 -5.22 -10.28
N THR A 53 -14.93 -6.48 -10.25
CA THR A 53 -15.83 -7.07 -9.25
C THR A 53 -15.36 -8.46 -8.83
N GLY A 54 -15.99 -9.03 -7.80
CA GLY A 54 -15.78 -10.41 -7.36
C GLY A 54 -17.10 -11.10 -7.02
N HIS A 55 -17.11 -12.43 -7.10
CA HIS A 55 -18.23 -13.25 -6.61
C HIS A 55 -18.07 -13.69 -5.14
N GLY A 56 -19.16 -14.14 -4.53
CA GLY A 56 -19.11 -14.72 -3.19
C GLY A 56 -18.88 -13.70 -2.08
N LYS A 57 -18.11 -14.08 -1.07
CA LYS A 57 -18.01 -13.32 0.21
C LYS A 57 -16.98 -12.19 0.17
N PHE A 58 -15.98 -12.27 -0.70
CA PHE A 58 -14.90 -11.30 -0.78
C PHE A 58 -14.85 -10.66 -2.15
N PHE A 59 -14.70 -9.33 -2.17
CA PHE A 59 -14.08 -8.69 -3.32
C PHE A 59 -12.64 -9.19 -3.45
N SER A 60 -11.85 -9.04 -2.37
CA SER A 60 -10.56 -9.72 -2.21
C SER A 60 -10.11 -9.75 -0.75
N ASN A 61 -9.63 -10.91 -0.30
CA ASN A 61 -9.04 -11.10 1.03
C ASN A 61 -7.54 -10.75 1.09
N GLY A 62 -7.07 -9.94 0.14
CA GLY A 62 -5.68 -9.48 0.09
C GLY A 62 -4.68 -10.59 -0.22
N TYR A 63 -3.44 -10.42 0.22
CA TYR A 63 -2.36 -11.33 -0.14
C TYR A 63 -2.61 -12.78 0.30
N ASP A 64 -2.16 -13.72 -0.54
CA ASP A 64 -2.10 -15.13 -0.18
C ASP A 64 -0.89 -15.38 0.73
N LEU A 65 -1.08 -15.17 2.04
CA LEU A 65 -0.01 -15.35 3.03
C LEU A 65 0.44 -16.81 3.14
N SER A 66 -0.45 -17.78 2.89
CA SER A 66 -0.08 -19.21 2.83
C SER A 66 0.94 -19.47 1.73
N TRP A 67 0.70 -18.94 0.53
CA TRP A 67 1.63 -19.03 -0.59
C TRP A 67 2.91 -18.21 -0.36
N ALA A 68 2.78 -17.02 0.21
CA ALA A 68 3.93 -16.13 0.43
C ALA A 68 4.91 -16.66 1.49
N LEU A 69 4.41 -17.39 2.48
CA LEU A 69 5.19 -17.92 3.60
C LEU A 69 5.54 -19.41 3.46
N SER A 70 5.08 -20.09 2.40
CA SER A 70 5.50 -21.47 2.16
C SER A 70 6.97 -21.54 1.76
N ASP A 71 7.62 -22.68 2.03
CA ASP A 71 9.06 -22.84 1.85
C ASP A 71 9.48 -22.58 0.40
N PRO A 72 10.51 -21.73 0.17
CA PRO A 72 11.02 -21.49 -1.16
C PRO A 72 11.62 -22.78 -1.75
N ASP A 73 11.56 -22.92 -3.07
CA ASP A 73 12.24 -24.02 -3.75
C ASP A 73 13.76 -23.94 -3.45
N PRO A 74 14.44 -25.06 -3.14
CA PRO A 74 15.86 -25.05 -2.75
C PRO A 74 16.81 -24.37 -3.75
N GLY A 75 16.38 -24.21 -5.02
CA GLY A 75 17.15 -23.55 -6.08
C GLY A 75 16.91 -22.04 -6.25
N GLN A 76 15.99 -21.42 -5.50
CA GLN A 76 15.60 -20.00 -5.68
C GLN A 76 16.13 -19.04 -4.60
N ALA A 77 17.11 -19.48 -3.81
CA ALA A 77 17.62 -18.75 -2.65
C ALA A 77 18.29 -17.39 -2.99
N GLN A 78 18.61 -17.10 -4.25
CA GLN A 78 19.48 -15.97 -4.59
C GLN A 78 18.81 -14.72 -5.20
N ALA A 79 17.52 -14.72 -5.61
CA ALA A 79 17.02 -13.60 -6.45
C ALA A 79 15.76 -12.84 -5.98
N GLN A 80 14.82 -13.45 -5.24
CA GLN A 80 13.64 -12.76 -4.70
C GLN A 80 12.87 -13.69 -3.74
N THR A 81 12.56 -13.24 -2.52
CA THR A 81 11.65 -14.00 -1.65
C THR A 81 10.22 -13.93 -2.19
N ARG A 82 9.39 -14.95 -1.93
CA ARG A 82 7.98 -14.99 -2.37
C ARG A 82 7.18 -13.73 -1.97
N PRO A 83 7.33 -13.17 -0.75
CA PRO A 83 6.69 -11.90 -0.39
C PRO A 83 7.13 -10.72 -1.28
N LYS A 84 8.43 -10.64 -1.63
CA LYS A 84 8.95 -9.61 -2.55
C LYS A 84 8.34 -9.74 -3.94
N LEU A 85 8.26 -10.96 -4.47
CA LEU A 85 7.63 -11.24 -5.76
C LEU A 85 6.15 -10.83 -5.78
N MET A 86 5.40 -11.19 -4.74
CA MET A 86 3.97 -10.88 -4.64
C MET A 86 3.75 -9.37 -4.51
N SER A 87 4.56 -8.68 -3.69
CA SER A 87 4.51 -7.23 -3.58
C SER A 87 4.86 -6.54 -4.90
N LYS A 88 5.89 -6.99 -5.61
CA LYS A 88 6.27 -6.46 -6.92
C LYS A 88 5.12 -6.62 -7.93
N LYS A 89 4.48 -7.80 -7.98
CA LYS A 89 3.36 -8.07 -8.87
C LYS A 89 2.15 -7.18 -8.57
N LEU A 90 1.82 -6.97 -7.30
CA LEU A 90 0.72 -6.06 -6.95
C LEU A 90 1.07 -4.61 -7.31
N ARG A 91 2.31 -4.15 -7.06
CA ARG A 91 2.76 -2.81 -7.49
C ARG A 91 2.63 -2.63 -9.00
N CYS A 92 3.01 -3.64 -9.79
CA CYS A 92 2.79 -3.63 -11.24
C CYS A 92 1.30 -3.55 -11.61
N LEU A 93 0.43 -4.31 -10.94
CA LEU A 93 -1.01 -4.24 -11.16
C LEU A 93 -1.60 -2.84 -10.87
N VAL A 94 -1.17 -2.20 -9.77
CA VAL A 94 -1.60 -0.82 -9.46
C VAL A 94 -1.09 0.18 -10.51
N SER A 95 0.14 0.02 -10.97
CA SER A 95 0.70 0.84 -12.06
C SER A 95 -0.06 0.66 -13.37
N ASP A 96 -0.42 -0.59 -13.70
CA ASP A 96 -1.21 -0.94 -14.88
C ASP A 96 -2.59 -0.27 -14.82
N LEU A 97 -3.29 -0.36 -13.68
CA LEU A 97 -4.57 0.34 -13.45
C LEU A 97 -4.46 1.85 -13.62
N THR A 98 -3.45 2.46 -13.00
CA THR A 98 -3.23 3.92 -13.07
C THR A 98 -2.97 4.37 -14.51
N SER A 99 -2.37 3.50 -15.33
CA SER A 99 -2.02 3.79 -16.72
C SER A 99 -3.09 3.43 -17.74
N LEU A 100 -4.28 2.95 -17.33
CA LEU A 100 -5.36 2.61 -18.24
C LEU A 100 -5.97 3.86 -18.89
N PRO A 101 -6.22 3.85 -20.22
CA PRO A 101 -6.79 4.97 -20.96
C PRO A 101 -8.32 5.07 -20.82
N MET A 102 -8.86 4.66 -19.67
CA MET A 102 -10.28 4.67 -19.40
C MET A 102 -10.52 4.84 -17.89
N PRO A 103 -11.65 5.40 -17.44
CA PRO A 103 -12.03 5.39 -16.03
C PRO A 103 -12.13 3.97 -15.46
N THR A 104 -11.83 3.82 -14.17
CA THR A 104 -11.85 2.50 -13.48
C THR A 104 -12.75 2.54 -12.25
N ILE A 105 -13.57 1.50 -12.06
CA ILE A 105 -14.55 1.40 -10.98
C ILE A 105 -14.37 0.06 -10.26
N ALA A 106 -14.24 0.08 -8.94
CA ALA A 106 -14.31 -1.12 -8.12
C ALA A 106 -15.74 -1.33 -7.62
N ALA A 107 -16.39 -2.41 -8.05
CA ALA A 107 -17.65 -2.87 -7.50
C ALA A 107 -17.37 -3.84 -6.34
N VAL A 108 -17.36 -3.33 -5.11
CA VAL A 108 -17.02 -4.09 -3.91
C VAL A 108 -18.26 -4.81 -3.38
N THR A 109 -18.48 -6.01 -3.89
CA THR A 109 -19.63 -6.90 -3.59
C THR A 109 -19.48 -7.72 -2.30
N GLY A 110 -18.37 -7.56 -1.57
CA GLY A 110 -18.04 -8.32 -0.37
C GLY A 110 -16.89 -7.68 0.42
N HIS A 111 -16.22 -8.44 1.28
CA HIS A 111 -15.09 -7.88 2.04
C HIS A 111 -13.89 -7.55 1.13
N ALA A 112 -13.26 -6.40 1.38
CA ALA A 112 -11.97 -6.04 0.82
C ALA A 112 -10.99 -5.83 1.99
N SER A 113 -10.00 -6.71 2.10
CA SER A 113 -9.07 -6.75 3.24
C SER A 113 -7.63 -6.49 2.78
N ALA A 114 -6.89 -5.66 3.51
CA ALA A 114 -5.47 -5.40 3.31
C ALA A 114 -5.15 -5.08 1.84
N ALA A 115 -4.33 -5.89 1.18
CA ALA A 115 -4.02 -5.75 -0.25
C ALA A 115 -5.26 -5.74 -1.18
N GLY A 116 -6.37 -6.37 -0.77
CA GLY A 116 -7.64 -6.34 -1.49
C GLY A 116 -8.36 -5.01 -1.34
N PHE A 117 -8.25 -4.36 -0.17
CA PHE A 117 -8.72 -2.99 0.00
C PHE A 117 -7.84 -2.01 -0.79
N VAL A 118 -6.52 -2.21 -0.79
CA VAL A 118 -5.61 -1.43 -1.63
C VAL A 118 -5.92 -1.59 -3.13
N LEU A 119 -6.28 -2.79 -3.58
CA LEU A 119 -6.74 -3.02 -4.95
C LEU A 119 -8.01 -2.22 -5.27
N ALA A 120 -8.99 -2.18 -4.36
CA ALA A 120 -10.18 -1.35 -4.52
C ALA A 120 -9.82 0.15 -4.59
N LEU A 121 -9.00 0.64 -3.64
CA LEU A 121 -8.47 2.01 -3.63
C LEU A 121 -7.61 2.36 -4.85
N SER A 122 -7.15 1.38 -5.63
CA SER A 122 -6.40 1.64 -6.85
C SER A 122 -7.29 1.98 -8.06
N HIS A 123 -8.61 1.85 -7.93
CA HIS A 123 -9.58 2.30 -8.94
C HIS A 123 -9.93 3.77 -8.74
N ASP A 124 -10.46 4.45 -9.76
CA ASP A 124 -10.88 5.86 -9.64
C ASP A 124 -12.05 5.99 -8.66
N TYR A 125 -13.06 5.15 -8.86
CA TYR A 125 -14.32 5.12 -8.13
C TYR A 125 -14.51 3.77 -7.45
N ILE A 126 -15.23 3.76 -6.34
CA ILE A 126 -15.57 2.56 -5.58
C ILE A 126 -17.05 2.63 -5.22
N VAL A 127 -17.80 1.62 -5.60
CA VAL A 127 -19.17 1.41 -5.12
C VAL A 127 -19.20 0.13 -4.28
N MET A 128 -19.95 0.14 -3.18
CA MET A 128 -19.87 -0.93 -2.19
C MET A 128 -21.25 -1.49 -1.85
N ARG A 129 -21.31 -2.79 -1.66
CA ARG A 129 -22.47 -3.48 -1.12
C ARG A 129 -22.63 -3.20 0.38
N LYS A 130 -23.85 -2.87 0.83
CA LYS A 130 -24.13 -2.39 2.19
C LYS A 130 -24.66 -3.43 3.18
N ASP A 131 -25.41 -4.42 2.71
CA ASP A 131 -25.96 -5.51 3.54
C ASP A 131 -24.86 -6.46 4.05
N ARG A 132 -23.73 -6.55 3.31
CA ARG A 132 -22.57 -7.38 3.69
C ARG A 132 -21.28 -6.87 3.05
N GLY A 133 -20.26 -6.72 3.88
CA GLY A 133 -18.92 -6.34 3.43
C GLY A 133 -18.23 -5.47 4.47
N PHE A 134 -16.90 -5.51 4.48
CA PHE A 134 -16.09 -4.60 5.29
C PHE A 134 -14.86 -4.22 4.48
N LEU A 135 -14.46 -2.96 4.58
CA LEU A 135 -13.15 -2.46 4.17
C LEU A 135 -12.27 -2.39 5.42
N TYR A 136 -11.08 -2.99 5.39
CA TYR A 136 -10.15 -2.93 6.52
C TYR A 136 -8.71 -3.29 6.15
N MET A 137 -7.75 -2.78 6.92
CA MET A 137 -6.34 -3.16 6.87
C MET A 137 -6.07 -4.15 8.00
N SER A 138 -5.63 -5.37 7.70
CA SER A 138 -5.48 -6.45 8.69
C SER A 138 -4.08 -6.53 9.32
N GLU A 139 -3.13 -5.71 8.84
CA GLU A 139 -1.70 -5.79 9.14
C GLU A 139 -1.41 -5.73 10.64
N LEU A 140 -2.09 -4.86 11.40
CA LEU A 140 -1.91 -4.79 12.86
C LEU A 140 -2.39 -6.06 13.58
N ASP A 141 -3.53 -6.62 13.18
CA ASP A 141 -4.09 -7.83 13.78
C ASP A 141 -3.16 -9.04 13.57
N ILE A 142 -2.51 -9.09 12.41
CA ILE A 142 -1.55 -10.16 12.05
C ILE A 142 -0.09 -9.81 12.35
N ARG A 143 0.17 -8.67 13.00
CA ARG A 143 1.50 -8.20 13.43
C ARG A 143 2.50 -8.00 12.28
N LEU A 144 2.03 -7.49 11.16
CA LEU A 144 2.87 -7.09 10.04
C LEU A 144 2.95 -5.56 9.96
N LYS A 145 4.11 -5.07 9.52
CA LYS A 145 4.26 -3.66 9.16
C LYS A 145 3.61 -3.44 7.80
N ILE A 146 2.74 -2.44 7.72
CA ILE A 146 2.17 -1.96 6.45
C ILE A 146 3.28 -1.35 5.58
N SER A 147 3.32 -1.69 4.29
CA SER A 147 4.26 -1.07 3.35
C SER A 147 3.98 0.42 3.18
N SER A 148 5.04 1.22 2.99
CA SER A 148 4.93 2.67 2.78
C SER A 148 4.05 3.01 1.57
N TRP A 149 4.14 2.26 0.47
CA TRP A 149 3.33 2.48 -0.72
C TRP A 149 1.83 2.17 -0.53
N PHE A 150 1.45 1.24 0.37
CA PHE A 150 0.04 1.08 0.78
C PHE A 150 -0.47 2.35 1.46
N VAL A 151 0.33 2.92 2.35
CA VAL A 151 -0.02 4.16 3.06
C VAL A 151 -0.20 5.32 2.09
N GLN A 152 0.62 5.40 1.02
CA GLN A 152 0.46 6.44 0.01
C GLN A 152 -0.84 6.31 -0.78
N ILE A 153 -1.27 5.09 -1.13
CA ILE A 153 -2.59 4.85 -1.76
C ILE A 153 -3.73 5.25 -0.80
N VAL A 154 -3.62 4.89 0.48
CA VAL A 154 -4.63 5.30 1.48
C VAL A 154 -4.72 6.82 1.57
N LYS A 155 -3.59 7.52 1.63
CA LYS A 155 -3.53 8.98 1.72
C LYS A 155 -4.00 9.69 0.45
N SER A 156 -3.78 9.10 -0.73
CA SER A 156 -4.21 9.69 -2.00
C SER A 156 -5.72 9.54 -2.24
N LYS A 157 -6.36 8.56 -1.61
CA LYS A 157 -7.78 8.27 -1.79
C LYS A 157 -8.68 8.72 -0.64
N ILE A 158 -8.15 8.79 0.57
CA ILE A 158 -8.92 9.19 1.75
C ILE A 158 -8.45 10.59 2.15
N ALA A 159 -9.34 11.57 2.15
CA ALA A 159 -8.95 12.97 2.40
C ALA A 159 -8.63 13.27 3.88
N SER A 160 -9.14 12.47 4.83
CA SER A 160 -9.12 12.81 6.25
C SER A 160 -8.03 12.08 7.05
N PRO A 161 -7.09 12.81 7.69
CA PRO A 161 -6.13 12.21 8.61
C PRO A 161 -6.75 11.50 9.81
N LYS A 162 -7.97 11.88 10.21
CA LYS A 162 -8.73 11.15 11.24
C LYS A 162 -9.07 9.75 10.73
N VAL A 163 -9.60 9.66 9.53
CA VAL A 163 -9.97 8.39 8.90
C VAL A 163 -8.72 7.53 8.64
N TRP A 164 -7.57 8.11 8.30
CA TRP A 164 -6.31 7.36 8.20
C TRP A 164 -5.95 6.61 9.48
N ARG A 165 -6.19 7.20 10.65
CA ARG A 165 -5.95 6.52 11.94
C ARG A 165 -6.95 5.40 12.19
N GLU A 166 -8.22 5.58 11.82
CA GLU A 166 -9.23 4.51 11.91
C GLU A 166 -8.84 3.31 11.03
N VAL A 167 -8.42 3.58 9.79
CA VAL A 167 -8.03 2.57 8.80
C VAL A 167 -6.72 1.87 9.20
N ILE A 168 -5.67 2.63 9.51
CA ILE A 168 -4.30 2.10 9.65
C ILE A 168 -3.95 1.79 11.10
N LEU A 169 -4.19 2.73 12.03
CA LEU A 169 -3.71 2.60 13.42
C LEU A 169 -4.68 1.87 14.34
N LYS A 170 -5.96 1.80 13.96
CA LYS A 170 -6.98 1.03 14.67
C LYS A 170 -7.39 -0.25 13.95
N ALA A 171 -6.98 -0.44 12.68
CA ALA A 171 -7.41 -1.57 11.86
C ALA A 171 -8.95 -1.76 11.86
N SER A 172 -9.70 -0.65 11.86
CA SER A 172 -11.15 -0.70 12.02
C SER A 172 -11.81 -1.36 10.82
N LYS A 173 -12.85 -2.16 11.07
CA LYS A 173 -13.74 -2.68 10.03
C LYS A 173 -14.77 -1.62 9.67
N ILE A 174 -14.75 -1.17 8.41
CA ILE A 174 -15.59 -0.09 7.91
C ILE A 174 -16.69 -0.72 7.06
N ASN A 175 -17.94 -0.53 7.46
CA ASN A 175 -19.10 -0.95 6.65
C ASN A 175 -19.39 0.09 5.54
N ALA A 176 -20.31 -0.21 4.62
CA ALA A 176 -20.55 0.67 3.47
C ALA A 176 -21.11 2.05 3.87
N GLU A 177 -21.97 2.14 4.89
CA GLU A 177 -22.53 3.40 5.37
C GLU A 177 -21.44 4.33 5.91
N MET A 178 -20.57 3.82 6.79
CA MET A 178 -19.41 4.55 7.29
C MET A 178 -18.44 4.90 6.16
N ALA A 179 -18.26 4.01 5.18
CA ALA A 179 -17.37 4.24 4.06
C ALA A 179 -17.87 5.39 3.16
N VAL A 180 -19.18 5.53 2.96
CA VAL A 180 -19.79 6.67 2.26
C VAL A 180 -19.63 7.93 3.11
N GLU A 181 -19.98 7.89 4.39
CA GLU A 181 -19.86 9.04 5.30
C GLU A 181 -18.42 9.59 5.36
N TRP A 182 -17.43 8.69 5.33
CA TRP A 182 -16.01 9.05 5.40
C TRP A 182 -15.39 9.37 4.04
N GLY A 183 -16.16 9.30 2.95
CA GLY A 183 -15.68 9.57 1.59
C GLY A 183 -14.66 8.56 1.07
N ILE A 184 -14.77 7.30 1.50
CA ILE A 184 -13.92 6.18 1.02
C ILE A 184 -14.54 5.54 -0.23
N VAL A 185 -15.86 5.46 -0.30
CA VAL A 185 -16.62 4.92 -1.44
C VAL A 185 -17.65 5.94 -1.90
N ASP A 186 -17.97 5.92 -3.19
CA ASP A 186 -18.88 6.86 -3.84
C ASP A 186 -20.35 6.58 -3.49
N SER A 187 -20.73 5.31 -3.37
CA SER A 187 -22.10 4.91 -3.05
C SER A 187 -22.20 3.51 -2.43
N ALA A 188 -23.33 3.26 -1.77
CA ALA A 188 -23.65 2.00 -1.10
C ALA A 188 -24.98 1.40 -1.62
N HIS A 189 -25.02 0.08 -1.86
CA HIS A 189 -26.16 -0.61 -2.51
C HIS A 189 -26.63 -1.86 -1.77
N ASP A 190 -27.90 -2.25 -1.91
CA ASP A 190 -28.55 -3.28 -1.07
C ASP A 190 -28.08 -4.72 -1.35
N SER A 191 -27.54 -4.99 -2.54
CA SER A 191 -27.11 -6.32 -2.96
C SER A 191 -25.84 -6.30 -3.80
N ALA A 192 -25.24 -7.47 -4.05
CA ALA A 192 -24.07 -7.58 -4.91
C ALA A 192 -24.43 -7.22 -6.36
N GLU A 193 -25.61 -7.64 -6.81
CA GLU A 193 -26.18 -7.38 -8.11
C GLU A 193 -26.39 -5.87 -8.30
N GLU A 194 -27.08 -5.21 -7.38
CA GLU A 194 -27.27 -3.75 -7.44
C GLU A 194 -25.95 -2.97 -7.38
N THR A 195 -24.94 -3.48 -6.67
CA THR A 195 -23.60 -2.88 -6.63
C THR A 195 -22.94 -2.91 -8.01
N VAL A 196 -23.04 -4.04 -8.73
CA VAL A 196 -22.50 -4.18 -10.10
C VAL A 196 -23.31 -3.37 -11.10
N GLU A 197 -24.63 -3.31 -10.95
CA GLU A 197 -25.50 -2.46 -11.78
C GLU A 197 -25.18 -0.97 -11.58
N ALA A 198 -24.96 -0.54 -10.34
CA ALA A 198 -24.55 0.83 -10.03
C ALA A 198 -23.18 1.18 -10.62
N ALA A 199 -22.22 0.26 -10.55
CA ALA A 199 -20.92 0.42 -11.22
C ALA A 199 -21.08 0.53 -12.73
N SER A 200 -21.97 -0.29 -13.33
CA SER A 200 -22.28 -0.26 -14.76
C SER A 200 -22.90 1.08 -15.17
N ARG A 201 -23.88 1.57 -14.39
CA ARG A 201 -24.51 2.88 -14.62
C ARG A 201 -23.49 4.01 -14.56
N LEU A 202 -22.64 4.05 -13.52
CA LEU A 202 -21.57 5.03 -13.40
C LEU A 202 -20.59 4.93 -14.58
N GLY A 203 -20.20 3.72 -14.98
CA GLY A 203 -19.36 3.48 -16.14
C GLY A 203 -19.96 4.06 -17.42
N MET A 204 -21.25 3.82 -17.67
CA MET A 204 -21.95 4.35 -18.84
C MET A 204 -22.05 5.88 -18.81
N GLU A 205 -22.26 6.49 -17.64
CA GLU A 205 -22.24 7.94 -17.48
C GLU A 205 -20.88 8.54 -17.84
N LEU A 206 -19.79 7.89 -17.43
CA LEU A 206 -18.42 8.31 -17.75
C LEU A 206 -18.10 8.10 -19.23
N VAL A 207 -18.52 6.98 -19.83
CA VAL A 207 -18.37 6.70 -21.27
C VAL A 207 -19.04 7.80 -22.12
N LYS A 208 -20.25 8.26 -21.73
CA LYS A 208 -20.97 9.35 -22.41
C LYS A 208 -20.22 10.68 -22.42
N ARG A 209 -19.24 10.89 -21.52
CA ARG A 209 -18.41 12.09 -21.52
C ARG A 209 -17.48 12.19 -22.73
N ASN A 210 -17.23 11.06 -23.41
CA ASN A 210 -16.46 10.99 -24.64
C ASN A 210 -15.06 11.63 -24.53
N TRP A 211 -14.36 11.36 -23.44
CA TRP A 211 -13.00 11.88 -23.22
C TRP A 211 -11.96 11.15 -24.07
N ASP A 212 -10.87 11.85 -24.38
CA ASP A 212 -9.64 11.21 -24.86
C ASP A 212 -9.03 10.40 -23.70
N GLY A 213 -9.01 9.09 -23.87
CA GLY A 213 -8.49 8.14 -22.89
C GLY A 213 -7.02 8.36 -22.52
N LYS A 214 -6.19 8.79 -23.48
CA LYS A 214 -4.78 9.09 -23.22
C LYS A 214 -4.64 10.30 -22.30
N VAL A 215 -5.42 11.36 -22.56
CA VAL A 215 -5.46 12.55 -21.69
C VAL A 215 -5.97 12.19 -20.31
N TYR A 216 -7.00 11.34 -20.21
CA TYR A 216 -7.49 10.86 -18.92
C TYR A 216 -6.40 10.12 -18.13
N ALA A 217 -5.68 9.20 -18.77
CA ALA A 217 -4.59 8.46 -18.14
C ALA A 217 -3.45 9.37 -17.67
N GLU A 218 -3.04 10.36 -18.47
CA GLU A 218 -1.99 11.31 -18.08
C GLU A 218 -2.44 12.19 -16.91
N ASN A 219 -3.67 12.74 -16.95
CA ASN A 219 -4.23 13.48 -15.82
C ASN A 219 -4.30 12.63 -14.55
N ARG A 220 -4.67 11.35 -14.67
CA ARG A 220 -4.68 10.42 -13.54
C ARG A 220 -3.28 10.21 -12.97
N LYS A 221 -2.26 10.02 -13.81
CA LYS A 221 -0.87 9.89 -13.36
C LYS A 221 -0.37 11.17 -12.68
N THR A 222 -0.75 12.34 -13.18
CA THR A 222 -0.43 13.63 -12.55
C THR A 222 -1.09 13.74 -11.17
N LEU A 223 -2.38 13.37 -11.06
CA LEU A 223 -3.11 13.38 -9.79
C LEU A 223 -2.47 12.46 -8.74
N PHE A 224 -1.95 11.31 -9.17
CA PHE A 224 -1.37 10.29 -8.29
C PHE A 224 0.17 10.17 -8.40
N VAL A 225 0.86 11.29 -8.65
CA VAL A 225 2.33 11.30 -8.81
C VAL A 225 3.07 10.70 -7.61
N ASP A 226 2.62 10.98 -6.38
CA ASP A 226 3.23 10.43 -5.16
C ASP A 226 3.04 8.92 -5.04
N VAL A 227 1.90 8.41 -5.50
CA VAL A 227 1.66 6.96 -5.58
C VAL A 227 2.61 6.34 -6.59
N MET A 228 2.75 6.92 -7.78
CA MET A 228 3.65 6.42 -8.82
C MET A 228 5.12 6.40 -8.37
N ALA A 229 5.54 7.44 -7.64
CA ALA A 229 6.86 7.48 -7.01
C ALA A 229 7.01 6.34 -5.97
N ALA A 230 6.03 6.15 -5.09
CA ALA A 230 6.05 5.12 -4.06
C ALA A 230 6.01 3.68 -4.61
N LEU A 231 5.35 3.45 -5.76
CA LEU A 231 5.35 2.15 -6.44
C LEU A 231 6.75 1.79 -6.98
N SER A 232 7.61 2.79 -7.21
CA SER A 232 8.97 2.62 -7.71
C SER A 232 9.97 2.31 -6.59
N SER A 233 9.70 2.76 -5.35
CA SER A 233 10.50 2.43 -4.17
C SER A 233 10.16 1.04 -3.63
N ASP A 234 11.10 0.09 -3.72
CA ASP A 234 10.90 -1.29 -3.26
C ASP A 234 11.15 -1.44 -1.75
N GLU A 235 10.23 -0.92 -0.93
CA GLU A 235 10.23 -1.20 0.52
C GLU A 235 9.29 -2.38 0.81
N THR A 236 9.74 -3.58 0.47
CA THR A 236 8.97 -4.78 0.77
C THR A 236 8.87 -5.04 2.27
N VAL A 237 7.77 -5.69 2.66
CA VAL A 237 7.58 -6.27 4.00
C VAL A 237 8.61 -7.39 4.18
N GLY A 238 9.82 -7.03 4.58
CA GLY A 238 10.95 -7.94 4.67
C GLY A 238 12.30 -7.25 4.94
N ASP A 239 12.44 -5.97 4.64
CA ASP A 239 13.71 -5.25 4.86
C ASP A 239 13.86 -4.68 6.28
N THR A 240 12.92 -4.96 7.19
CA THR A 240 13.21 -4.84 8.61
C THR A 240 14.12 -5.99 9.03
N ASP A 241 15.36 -5.64 9.33
CA ASP A 241 16.22 -6.30 10.31
C ASP A 241 15.45 -6.44 11.63
N CYS A 242 14.51 -7.39 11.67
CA CYS A 242 13.73 -7.78 12.84
C CYS A 242 13.92 -9.28 13.00
N ASN A 243 15.16 -9.63 13.34
CA ASN A 243 15.58 -10.97 13.75
C ASN A 243 14.77 -11.52 14.96
N ASP A 244 13.84 -10.72 15.50
CA ASP A 244 12.94 -11.04 16.61
C ASP A 244 11.54 -11.50 16.20
N SER A 245 11.01 -11.11 15.03
CA SER A 245 9.63 -11.45 14.63
C SER A 245 9.49 -12.93 14.21
N HIS A 246 10.45 -13.45 13.45
CA HIS A 246 10.54 -14.88 13.13
C HIS A 246 10.79 -15.72 14.39
N LYS A 247 11.60 -15.23 15.34
CA LYS A 247 11.79 -15.88 16.65
C LYS A 247 10.54 -15.84 17.51
N ALA A 248 9.75 -14.76 17.45
CA ALA A 248 8.51 -14.62 18.21
C ALA A 248 7.42 -15.57 17.70
N VAL A 249 7.26 -15.67 16.37
CA VAL A 249 6.31 -16.61 15.74
C VAL A 249 6.75 -18.06 15.96
N SER A 250 8.04 -18.39 15.83
CA SER A 250 8.53 -19.75 16.12
C SER A 250 8.44 -20.10 17.61
N LYS A 251 8.71 -19.16 18.53
CA LYS A 251 8.52 -19.33 19.98
C LYS A 251 7.05 -19.51 20.35
N LEU A 252 6.12 -18.78 19.74
CA LEU A 252 4.68 -18.96 19.98
C LEU A 252 4.20 -20.33 19.48
N ARG A 253 4.65 -20.75 18.30
CA ARG A 253 4.33 -22.08 17.73
C ARG A 253 4.89 -23.20 18.60
N GLY A 254 6.12 -23.03 19.11
CA GLY A 254 6.74 -23.97 20.05
C GLY A 254 6.07 -24.01 21.43
N ARG A 255 5.56 -22.88 21.95
CA ARG A 255 4.80 -22.84 23.21
C ARG A 255 3.44 -23.52 23.08
N LYS A 256 2.67 -23.22 22.02
CA LYS A 256 1.38 -23.87 21.77
C LYS A 256 1.51 -25.38 21.58
N LEU A 257 2.57 -25.85 20.91
CA LEU A 257 2.81 -27.29 20.72
C LEU A 257 3.19 -27.98 22.04
N ARG A 258 3.94 -27.32 22.93
CA ARG A 258 4.29 -27.83 24.27
C ARG A 258 3.09 -27.82 25.23
N GLU A 259 2.20 -26.85 25.10
CA GLU A 259 0.95 -26.79 25.87
C GLU A 259 -0.02 -27.88 25.43
N ALA A 260 -0.16 -28.11 24.11
CA ALA A 260 -0.98 -29.19 23.55
C ALA A 260 -0.48 -30.57 24.00
N THR A 261 0.82 -30.87 23.83
CA THR A 261 1.42 -32.15 24.26
C THR A 261 1.36 -32.36 25.78
N ARG A 262 1.47 -31.28 26.58
CA ARG A 262 1.30 -31.36 28.06
C ARG A 262 -0.15 -31.60 28.47
N SER A 263 -1.11 -31.08 27.71
CA SER A 263 -2.54 -31.33 27.95
C SER A 263 -2.97 -32.75 27.56
N GLU A 264 -2.41 -33.30 26.47
CA GLU A 264 -2.62 -34.69 26.06
C GLU A 264 -1.97 -35.68 27.03
N GLY A 265 -0.74 -35.40 27.50
CA GLY A 265 -0.07 -36.23 28.49
C GLY A 265 -0.77 -36.25 29.86
N LYS A 266 -1.46 -35.17 30.25
CA LYS A 266 -2.31 -35.13 31.46
C LYS A 266 -3.60 -35.93 31.27
N LYS A 267 -4.29 -35.79 30.14
CA LYS A 267 -5.48 -36.59 29.82
C LYS A 267 -5.17 -38.09 29.79
N LYS A 268 -4.02 -38.49 29.24
CA LYS A 268 -3.60 -39.89 29.19
C LYS A 268 -3.27 -40.46 30.58
N LYS A 269 -2.65 -39.66 31.46
CA LYS A 269 -2.41 -40.04 32.87
C LYS A 269 -3.67 -40.07 33.74
N GLU A 270 -4.70 -39.27 33.43
CA GLU A 270 -5.99 -39.33 34.10
C GLU A 270 -6.82 -40.53 33.61
N GLN A 271 -6.71 -40.88 32.32
CA GLN A 271 -7.36 -42.06 31.75
C GLN A 271 -6.72 -43.36 32.24
N GLU A 272 -5.38 -43.43 32.33
CA GLU A 272 -4.65 -44.57 32.93
C GLU A 272 -4.86 -44.70 34.45
N ARG A 273 -5.25 -43.62 35.15
CA ARG A 273 -5.64 -43.67 36.57
C ARG A 273 -7.12 -44.04 36.79
N GLY A 274 -7.96 -43.93 35.76
CA GLY A 274 -9.38 -44.31 35.81
C GLY A 274 -9.65 -45.79 35.53
N GLU A 275 -8.69 -46.50 34.92
CA GLU A 275 -8.87 -47.91 34.52
C GLU A 275 -8.15 -48.94 35.42
N GLY A 276 -7.53 -48.50 36.51
CA GLY A 276 -6.83 -49.39 37.45
C GLY A 276 -7.47 -49.44 38.83
N ASN A 277 -8.67 -50.00 38.98
CA ASN A 277 -9.13 -50.51 40.28
C ASN A 277 -10.31 -51.48 40.17
N LEU A 278 -10.01 -52.76 39.92
CA LEU A 278 -10.81 -53.91 40.36
C LEU A 278 -9.84 -55.04 40.73
N ASP A 279 -10.02 -55.54 41.96
CA ASP A 279 -9.46 -56.77 42.56
C ASP A 279 -7.93 -56.72 42.87
N GLU A 280 -7.37 -57.19 43.99
CA GLU A 280 -7.82 -58.10 45.03
C GLU A 280 -6.90 -57.97 46.29
N LYS A 281 -7.30 -58.62 47.38
CA LYS A 281 -6.69 -58.65 48.72
C LYS A 281 -5.29 -59.28 48.80
N GLY A 282 -4.54 -58.94 49.86
CA GLY A 282 -3.55 -59.86 50.46
C GLY A 282 -2.29 -59.18 51.01
N GLY A 283 -2.07 -59.24 52.33
CA GLY A 283 -0.89 -58.68 52.99
C GLY A 283 0.36 -59.55 52.95
N ILE A 284 1.47 -59.00 53.46
CA ILE A 284 2.47 -59.56 54.41
C ILE A 284 3.72 -58.66 54.41
N GLU A 285 4.34 -58.61 55.60
CA GLU A 285 5.48 -57.82 56.07
C GLU A 285 6.85 -58.07 55.40
N ASN A 286 7.75 -57.10 55.64
CA ASN A 286 9.19 -57.18 55.95
C ASN A 286 10.18 -56.57 54.94
N GLY A 287 11.18 -55.86 55.50
CA GLY A 287 12.55 -55.89 54.98
C GLY A 287 13.23 -54.54 54.77
N ALA A 288 14.31 -54.32 55.52
CA ALA A 288 15.18 -53.16 55.57
C ALA A 288 16.09 -52.92 54.33
N SER A 289 16.81 -51.79 54.43
CA SER A 289 18.19 -51.48 54.00
C SER A 289 18.42 -50.66 52.72
N ASP A 290 18.88 -49.41 52.95
CA ASP A 290 20.12 -48.78 52.47
C ASP A 290 20.64 -49.01 51.04
N ALA A 291 20.87 -47.91 50.31
CA ALA A 291 22.17 -47.61 49.68
C ALA A 291 22.20 -46.21 49.06
N GLU A 292 23.21 -45.44 49.47
CA GLU A 292 23.75 -44.25 48.81
C GLU A 292 24.35 -44.58 47.43
N GLU A 293 24.41 -43.59 46.53
CA GLU A 293 25.68 -42.97 46.07
C GLU A 293 25.54 -42.21 44.73
N THR A 294 26.06 -40.98 44.75
CA THR A 294 26.98 -40.29 43.80
C THR A 294 26.76 -40.41 42.26
N GLY A 295 27.03 -39.41 41.43
CA GLY A 295 27.61 -38.08 41.56
C GLY A 295 27.90 -37.46 40.18
N THR A 296 28.27 -36.16 40.18
CA THR A 296 29.05 -35.43 39.16
C THR A 296 28.39 -35.18 37.78
N GLY A 297 28.41 -34.01 37.13
CA GLY A 297 29.18 -32.78 37.25
C GLY A 297 30.16 -32.60 36.07
N ARG A 298 29.83 -31.83 35.03
CA ARG A 298 30.86 -31.12 34.22
C ARG A 298 30.33 -29.97 33.33
N LYS A 299 31.26 -29.04 33.10
CA LYS A 299 31.12 -27.61 32.77
C LYS A 299 31.15 -27.28 31.28
N ARG A 300 30.61 -26.07 31.01
CA ARG A 300 30.77 -25.15 29.86
C ARG A 300 32.18 -25.04 29.27
N LYS A 301 32.27 -24.76 27.96
CA LYS A 301 33.18 -23.78 27.37
C LYS A 301 32.52 -23.08 26.17
N GLY A 302 32.62 -21.75 26.14
CA GLY A 302 32.27 -20.91 24.99
C GLY A 302 33.48 -20.64 24.11
N ASN A 303 33.24 -20.04 22.94
CA ASN A 303 34.27 -19.38 22.15
C ASN A 303 33.67 -18.17 21.42
N VAL A 304 34.30 -17.02 21.65
CA VAL A 304 34.11 -15.73 20.96
C VAL A 304 35.10 -15.71 19.79
N LYS A 305 34.70 -15.21 18.63
CA LYS A 305 35.63 -14.85 17.54
C LYS A 305 35.47 -13.39 17.14
N GLU A 306 36.63 -12.83 16.87
CA GLU A 306 37.07 -11.45 16.83
C GLU A 306 36.93 -10.83 15.42
N VAL A 307 36.78 -9.51 15.40
CA VAL A 307 36.57 -8.67 14.21
C VAL A 307 37.93 -8.08 13.79
N GLN A 308 38.30 -8.23 12.51
CA GLN A 308 39.40 -7.44 11.90
C GLN A 308 38.84 -6.52 10.81
N ARG A 309 39.21 -5.23 10.93
CA ARG A 309 39.01 -4.14 9.97
C ARG A 309 40.28 -4.01 9.13
N GLU A 310 40.14 -3.91 7.81
CA GLU A 310 41.18 -3.39 6.93
C GLU A 310 40.78 -2.02 6.37
N ARG A 311 41.70 -1.06 6.53
CA ARG A 311 41.71 0.26 5.90
C ARG A 311 42.55 0.15 4.63
N ASN A 312 42.13 0.77 3.53
CA ASN A 312 43.05 1.18 2.47
C ASN A 312 42.69 2.57 1.93
N SER A 313 43.70 3.43 1.96
CA SER A 313 43.93 4.69 1.21
C SER A 313 43.65 4.51 -0.30
N GLY A 314 43.26 5.47 -1.12
CA GLY A 314 43.36 6.93 -1.12
C GLY A 314 43.82 7.35 -2.53
N LYS A 315 43.01 8.13 -3.26
CA LYS A 315 43.40 9.02 -4.39
C LYS A 315 42.17 9.86 -4.80
N ILE A 316 42.30 11.18 -4.72
CA ILE A 316 41.30 12.19 -5.11
C ILE A 316 41.76 12.78 -6.44
N GLU A 317 40.89 12.75 -7.46
CA GLU A 317 41.03 13.51 -8.70
C GLU A 317 40.21 14.82 -8.58
N GLU A 318 40.90 15.95 -8.41
CA GLU A 318 40.32 17.30 -8.51
C GLU A 318 40.35 17.78 -9.96
N SER A 319 39.32 17.49 -10.73
CA SER A 319 39.11 18.15 -12.03
C SER A 319 37.65 18.20 -12.52
N GLY A 320 36.70 17.55 -11.85
CA GLY A 320 35.28 17.54 -12.24
C GLY A 320 34.37 18.61 -11.59
N GLY A 321 34.90 19.42 -10.67
CA GLY A 321 34.08 20.33 -9.84
C GLY A 321 33.70 21.65 -10.52
N ARG A 322 34.57 22.21 -11.38
CA ARG A 322 34.40 23.55 -11.94
C ARG A 322 33.43 23.57 -13.12
N GLU A 323 33.46 22.57 -13.99
CA GLU A 323 32.49 22.41 -15.10
C GLU A 323 31.07 22.13 -14.61
N LYS A 324 30.92 21.36 -13.51
CA LYS A 324 29.61 21.05 -12.93
C LYS A 324 28.96 22.29 -12.29
N TRP A 325 29.78 23.23 -11.80
CA TRP A 325 29.33 24.47 -11.17
C TRP A 325 28.92 25.53 -12.20
N GLU A 326 29.63 25.64 -13.33
CA GLU A 326 29.25 26.55 -14.42
C GLU A 326 28.01 26.08 -15.19
N ARG A 327 27.85 24.76 -15.36
CA ARG A 327 26.63 24.18 -15.96
C ARG A 327 25.38 24.39 -15.09
N GLY A 328 25.52 24.34 -13.77
CA GLY A 328 24.44 24.66 -12.83
C GLY A 328 23.97 26.13 -12.91
N LYS A 329 24.89 27.09 -13.08
CA LYS A 329 24.54 28.51 -13.28
C LYS A 329 23.85 28.79 -14.62
N SER A 330 24.17 28.01 -15.65
CA SER A 330 23.53 28.06 -16.96
C SER A 330 22.07 27.57 -16.90
N GLU A 331 21.84 26.41 -16.27
CA GLU A 331 20.51 25.80 -16.10
C GLU A 331 19.60 26.66 -15.20
N GLU A 332 20.14 27.29 -14.15
CA GLU A 332 19.39 28.19 -13.26
C GLU A 332 18.99 29.50 -13.97
N LYS A 333 19.87 30.07 -14.81
CA LYS A 333 19.54 31.26 -15.62
C LYS A 333 18.48 30.98 -16.69
N ALA A 334 18.49 29.79 -17.30
CA ALA A 334 17.46 29.37 -18.25
C ALA A 334 16.08 29.22 -17.58
N THR A 335 16.05 28.63 -16.38
CA THR A 335 14.82 28.46 -15.59
C THR A 335 14.22 29.82 -15.16
N ILE A 336 15.07 30.79 -14.81
CA ILE A 336 14.64 32.15 -14.46
C ILE A 336 14.12 32.92 -15.68
N ALA A 337 14.62 32.65 -16.89
CA ALA A 337 14.12 33.26 -18.12
C ALA A 337 12.73 32.73 -18.49
N GLU A 338 12.50 31.42 -18.41
CA GLU A 338 11.19 30.79 -18.63
C GLU A 338 10.13 31.28 -17.62
N LEU A 339 10.51 31.47 -16.36
CA LEU A 339 9.61 32.01 -15.34
C LEU A 339 9.22 33.48 -15.59
N LYS A 340 10.11 34.29 -16.18
CA LYS A 340 9.81 35.68 -16.58
C LYS A 340 8.91 35.74 -17.80
N GLU A 341 9.08 34.83 -18.75
CA GLU A 341 8.24 34.73 -19.94
C GLU A 341 6.81 34.31 -19.55
N ASN A 342 6.67 33.34 -18.65
CA ASN A 342 5.38 32.92 -18.09
C ASN A 342 4.70 34.00 -17.22
N ALA A 343 5.46 34.78 -16.45
CA ALA A 343 4.92 35.92 -15.70
C ALA A 343 4.40 37.04 -16.62
N THR A 344 5.01 37.22 -17.79
CA THR A 344 4.58 38.21 -18.80
C THR A 344 3.27 37.78 -19.48
N VAL A 345 3.08 36.47 -19.71
CA VAL A 345 1.83 35.88 -20.22
C VAL A 345 0.67 36.00 -19.22
N ILE A 346 0.96 35.97 -17.92
CA ILE A 346 -0.06 36.16 -16.85
C ILE A 346 -0.43 37.65 -16.70
N CYS A 347 0.50 38.57 -16.93
CA CYS A 347 0.24 40.00 -16.86
C CYS A 347 -0.62 40.52 -18.01
N THR A 348 -0.54 39.93 -19.22
CA THR A 348 -1.43 40.29 -20.34
C THR A 348 -2.89 39.87 -20.13
N TRP A 349 -3.15 38.88 -19.26
CA TRP A 349 -4.51 38.47 -18.88
C TRP A 349 -5.24 39.47 -17.98
N LYS A 350 -4.51 40.35 -17.27
CA LYS A 350 -5.10 41.37 -16.38
C LYS A 350 -5.71 42.56 -17.11
N ASN A 351 -5.52 42.70 -18.42
CA ASN A 351 -5.98 43.84 -19.21
C ASN A 351 -7.20 43.56 -20.13
N LEU A 352 -7.79 42.35 -20.11
CA LEU A 352 -9.07 42.11 -20.78
C LEU A 352 -10.24 42.39 -19.83
N LYS A 353 -10.88 43.54 -19.98
CA LYS A 353 -12.20 43.83 -19.41
C LYS A 353 -13.24 42.88 -20.01
N LEU A 354 -13.54 41.78 -19.32
CA LEU A 354 -14.77 41.02 -19.55
C LEU A 354 -15.50 40.89 -18.21
N GLY A 355 -16.70 41.45 -18.17
CA GLY A 355 -17.54 41.56 -16.99
C GLY A 355 -18.02 40.19 -16.52
N PHE A 356 -17.79 39.92 -15.23
CA PHE A 356 -18.47 38.87 -14.49
C PHE A 356 -19.42 39.52 -13.48
N THR A 357 -20.67 39.10 -13.51
CA THR A 357 -21.73 39.45 -12.56
C THR A 357 -21.54 38.76 -11.21
N GLU A 358 -22.07 39.39 -10.16
CA GLU A 358 -22.04 38.95 -8.76
C GLU A 358 -22.61 37.53 -8.58
N GLU A 359 -21.74 36.52 -8.42
CA GLU A 359 -21.95 35.31 -7.60
C GLU A 359 -20.81 34.33 -7.87
N GLN A 360 -19.62 34.59 -7.29
CA GLN A 360 -18.54 33.61 -7.12
C GLN A 360 -17.38 34.24 -6.33
N LYS A 361 -17.58 34.44 -5.02
CA LYS A 361 -16.51 34.78 -4.07
C LYS A 361 -16.26 33.59 -3.15
N VAL A 362 -15.54 32.57 -3.62
CA VAL A 362 -14.78 31.66 -2.73
C VAL A 362 -13.55 31.17 -3.52
N TYR A 363 -12.38 31.78 -3.28
CA TYR A 363 -11.09 31.20 -3.67
C TYR A 363 -10.37 30.66 -2.40
N PRO A 364 -9.76 29.45 -2.45
CA PRO A 364 -9.27 28.71 -1.28
C PRO A 364 -7.85 29.14 -0.82
N PRO A 365 -7.34 28.62 0.31
CA PRO A 365 -6.13 29.06 1.03
C PRO A 365 -4.82 29.18 0.22
N ILE A 366 -4.75 28.58 -0.98
CA ILE A 366 -3.58 28.59 -1.86
C ILE A 366 -3.34 29.99 -2.47
N ALA A 367 -4.40 30.73 -2.81
CA ALA A 367 -4.26 32.08 -3.35
C ALA A 367 -3.70 33.05 -2.29
N LEU A 368 -4.10 32.86 -1.02
CA LEU A 368 -3.59 33.63 0.11
C LEU A 368 -2.12 33.28 0.40
N ALA A 369 -1.75 32.00 0.33
CA ALA A 369 -0.37 31.55 0.50
C ALA A 369 0.58 32.09 -0.59
N LEU A 370 0.11 32.13 -1.85
CA LEU A 370 0.85 32.74 -2.96
C LEU A 370 1.02 34.25 -2.79
N LEU A 371 -0.02 34.96 -2.34
CA LEU A 371 0.06 36.39 -2.05
C LEU A 371 1.02 36.69 -0.89
N GLN A 372 1.00 35.87 0.17
CA GLN A 372 1.92 35.99 1.30
C GLN A 372 3.37 35.69 0.89
N ALA A 373 3.61 34.70 0.03
CA ALA A 373 4.94 34.39 -0.49
C ALA A 373 5.50 35.52 -1.36
N ILE A 374 4.66 36.15 -2.21
CA ILE A 374 5.04 37.30 -3.03
C ILE A 374 5.34 38.52 -2.17
N GLN A 375 4.51 38.79 -1.14
CA GLN A 375 4.76 39.88 -0.19
C GLN A 375 6.07 39.67 0.59
N HIS A 376 6.35 38.43 1.03
CA HIS A 376 7.59 38.10 1.71
C HIS A 376 8.81 38.27 0.79
N GLN A 377 8.74 37.84 -0.48
CA GLN A 377 9.85 38.06 -1.43
C GLN A 377 10.10 39.53 -1.73
N ASN A 378 9.05 40.35 -1.84
CA ASN A 378 9.20 41.79 -2.05
C ASN A 378 9.81 42.48 -0.82
N MET A 379 9.42 42.08 0.40
CA MET A 379 10.05 42.61 1.62
C MET A 379 11.54 42.24 1.73
N MET A 380 11.90 41.01 1.37
CA MET A 380 13.30 40.57 1.38
C MET A 380 14.15 41.30 0.33
N ARG A 381 13.56 41.61 -0.83
CA ARG A 381 14.22 42.41 -1.88
C ARG A 381 14.42 43.86 -1.42
N ASP A 382 13.43 44.48 -0.78
CA ASP A 382 13.54 45.83 -0.25
C ASP A 382 14.57 45.93 0.90
N GLU A 383 14.70 44.90 1.75
CA GLU A 383 15.77 44.83 2.75
C GLU A 383 17.16 44.65 2.13
N GLU A 384 17.27 43.89 1.06
CA GLU A 384 18.53 43.67 0.37
C GLU A 384 19.00 44.93 -0.39
N ASP A 385 18.05 45.69 -0.96
CA ASP A 385 18.32 46.98 -1.59
C ASP A 385 18.65 48.07 -0.58
N LYS A 386 18.03 48.07 0.62
CA LYS A 386 18.45 48.94 1.74
C LYS A 386 19.86 48.62 2.23
N ARG A 387 20.22 47.34 2.38
CA ARG A 387 21.59 46.92 2.75
C ARG A 387 22.63 47.30 1.70
N LYS A 388 22.29 47.26 0.40
CA LYS A 388 23.17 47.71 -0.67
C LYS A 388 23.31 49.23 -0.73
N GLY A 389 22.25 49.97 -0.40
CA GLY A 389 22.27 51.43 -0.27
C GLY A 389 23.10 51.92 0.93
N GLU A 390 23.01 51.26 2.09
CA GLU A 390 23.80 51.62 3.28
C GLU A 390 25.30 51.29 3.13
N ASN A 391 25.64 50.19 2.45
CA ASN A 391 27.04 49.88 2.11
C ASN A 391 27.65 50.82 1.05
N SER A 392 26.81 51.55 0.30
CA SER A 392 27.26 52.56 -0.66
C SER A 392 27.57 53.92 0.01
N LEU A 393 27.09 54.18 1.23
CA LEU A 393 27.35 55.42 1.98
C LEU A 393 28.53 55.33 2.96
N LEU A 394 29.08 54.14 3.19
CA LEU A 394 30.26 53.91 4.03
C LEU A 394 31.58 53.81 3.24
N MET A 395 31.54 54.04 1.92
CA MET A 395 32.69 54.01 1.01
C MET A 395 32.83 55.33 0.22
N TYR A 396 32.53 56.46 0.85
CA TYR A 396 32.91 57.80 0.38
C TYR A 396 33.31 58.71 1.55
#